data_AF-A0A0M0JNE6-F1
#
_entry.id   AF-A0A0M0JNE6-F1
#
_cell.length_a   1.000
_cell.length_b   1.000
_cell.length_c   1.000
_cell.angle_alpha   90.00
_cell.angle_beta   90.00
_cell.angle_gamma   90.00
#
_symmetry.space_group_name_H-M   'P 1'
#
loop_
_entity.id
_entity.type
_entity.pdbx_description
1 polymer ?
#
loop_
_entity_poly.entity_id
_entity_poly.type
_entity_poly.pdbx_seq_one_letter_code
_entity_poly.pdbx_strand_id
1 'polypeptide(L)'
;MGTPVVWSPAGNYVGIYWQYGRAHPIPAQAMGCTPKEDTAGIVVGNGFDDVGTFNMVGTYKLAKLKLTKQYVPGTGDPRENLGHAVELRLTCCDLFAALPSRAAEFQSWGCPPGNVGFYGTWHVRTRKYKGDGEMCLWLPPVPVVIGYVITQTMTSTTQAVSYDSNGDGVVDASQTTQTFTITPTQAQYGIQLQNPFGPKFA
;
A
#
# COMPACT_ATOMS: atom_id res chain seq x y z
N MET A 1 33.16 -1.55 1.73
CA MET A 1 32.40 -2.74 1.30
C MET A 1 30.96 -2.50 1.69
N GLY A 2 30.06 -2.30 0.71
CA GLY A 2 28.65 -2.11 1.00
C GLY A 2 28.07 -3.40 1.56
N THR A 3 27.36 -3.34 2.68
CA THR A 3 26.57 -4.46 3.18
C THR A 3 25.60 -4.87 2.06
N PRO A 4 25.61 -6.13 1.60
CA PRO A 4 24.63 -6.59 0.61
C PRO A 4 23.24 -6.29 1.17
N VAL A 5 22.43 -5.57 0.40
CA VAL A 5 21.02 -5.37 0.71
C VAL A 5 20.39 -6.76 0.63
N VAL A 6 20.14 -7.36 1.79
CA VAL A 6 19.46 -8.65 1.89
C VAL A 6 18.04 -8.41 1.37
N TRP A 7 17.77 -8.86 0.14
CA TRP A 7 16.42 -8.85 -0.39
C TRP A 7 15.56 -9.77 0.48
N SER A 8 14.54 -9.20 1.10
CA SER A 8 13.61 -9.93 1.97
C SER A 8 12.23 -9.90 1.34
N PRO A 9 11.50 -11.03 1.26
CA PRO A 9 10.13 -11.08 0.78
C PRO A 9 9.12 -10.53 1.80
N ALA A 10 9.56 -9.61 2.66
CA ALA A 10 8.74 -9.00 3.69
C ALA A 10 8.03 -7.75 3.15
N GLY A 11 6.79 -7.55 3.54
CA GLY A 11 5.99 -6.38 3.19
C GLY A 11 4.49 -6.68 3.21
N ASN A 12 3.70 -5.68 2.84
CA ASN A 12 2.26 -5.81 2.68
C ASN A 12 1.96 -6.10 1.22
N TYR A 13 1.70 -7.36 0.90
CA TYR A 13 1.45 -7.78 -0.48
C TYR A 13 -0.03 -7.69 -0.79
N VAL A 14 -0.35 -7.20 -1.98
CA VAL A 14 -1.66 -7.32 -2.61
C VAL A 14 -1.56 -8.31 -3.76
N GLY A 15 -2.67 -8.69 -4.37
CA GLY A 15 -2.60 -9.61 -5.48
C GLY A 15 -3.90 -9.87 -6.19
N ILE A 16 -3.84 -10.85 -7.09
CA ILE A 16 -5.00 -11.49 -7.70
C ILE A 16 -4.79 -12.99 -7.78
N TYR A 17 -5.88 -13.74 -7.76
CA TYR A 17 -5.88 -15.16 -8.13
C TYR A 17 -6.95 -15.41 -9.18
N TRP A 18 -6.74 -16.43 -10.01
CA TRP A 18 -7.71 -16.83 -11.01
C TRP A 18 -8.42 -18.10 -10.59
N GLN A 19 -9.75 -18.05 -10.64
CA GLN A 19 -10.63 -19.17 -10.32
C GLN A 19 -11.87 -19.09 -11.21
N TYR A 20 -12.25 -20.24 -11.78
CA TYR A 20 -13.44 -20.36 -12.65
C TYR A 20 -13.47 -19.36 -13.81
N GLY A 21 -12.31 -19.11 -14.42
CA GLY A 21 -12.16 -18.18 -15.55
C GLY A 21 -12.26 -16.70 -15.18
N ARG A 22 -12.30 -16.35 -13.88
CA ARG A 22 -12.36 -14.96 -13.39
C ARG A 22 -11.16 -14.66 -12.49
N ALA A 23 -10.73 -13.41 -12.49
CA ALA A 23 -9.76 -12.90 -11.53
C ALA A 23 -10.48 -12.38 -10.29
N HIS A 24 -9.90 -12.66 -9.13
CA HIS A 24 -10.41 -12.27 -7.83
C HIS A 24 -9.33 -11.49 -7.07
N PRO A 25 -9.69 -10.40 -6.37
CA PRO A 25 -8.74 -9.59 -5.65
C PRO A 25 -8.21 -10.31 -4.41
N ILE A 26 -6.92 -10.10 -4.13
CA ILE A 26 -6.30 -10.43 -2.84
C ILE A 26 -6.05 -9.10 -2.14
N PRO A 27 -6.78 -8.80 -1.04
CA PRO A 27 -6.52 -7.64 -0.20
C PRO A 27 -5.10 -7.65 0.36
N ALA A 28 -4.67 -6.50 0.91
CA ALA A 28 -3.36 -6.39 1.52
C ALA A 28 -3.20 -7.41 2.66
N GLN A 29 -2.16 -8.24 2.54
CA GLN A 29 -1.77 -9.24 3.53
C GLN A 29 -0.32 -8.99 3.96
N ALA A 30 -0.10 -8.97 5.27
CA ALA A 30 1.21 -8.73 5.83
C ALA A 30 2.05 -10.01 5.80
N MET A 31 3.26 -9.89 5.28
CA MET A 31 4.27 -10.94 5.31
C MET A 31 5.55 -10.41 5.96
N GLY A 32 5.97 -11.06 7.04
CA GLY A 32 7.30 -10.93 7.61
C GLY A 32 8.18 -12.09 7.17
N CYS A 33 9.46 -11.81 6.92
CA CYS A 33 10.44 -12.85 6.63
C CYS A 33 11.61 -12.72 7.60
N THR A 34 11.90 -13.80 8.32
CA THR A 34 13.09 -13.93 9.16
C THR A 34 14.15 -14.69 8.37
N PRO A 35 15.26 -14.06 7.99
CA PRO A 35 16.35 -14.74 7.29
C PRO A 35 16.90 -15.90 8.14
N LYS A 36 17.23 -17.02 7.48
CA LYS A 36 17.95 -18.14 8.08
C LYS A 36 19.36 -18.27 7.51
N GLU A 37 19.50 -17.97 6.22
CA GLU A 37 20.74 -18.00 5.42
C GLU A 37 20.65 -16.91 4.34
N ASP A 38 21.72 -16.60 3.61
CA ASP A 38 21.79 -15.49 2.64
C ASP A 38 20.70 -15.50 1.55
N THR A 39 20.14 -16.68 1.22
CA THR A 39 19.11 -16.84 0.19
C THR A 39 17.85 -17.56 0.68
N ALA A 40 17.71 -17.73 2.00
CA ALA A 40 16.62 -18.50 2.58
C ALA A 40 16.09 -17.89 3.89
N GLY A 41 14.79 -18.05 4.13
CA GLY A 41 14.14 -17.53 5.32
C GLY A 41 12.83 -18.22 5.67
N ILE A 42 12.40 -18.02 6.90
CA ILE A 42 11.07 -18.41 7.38
C ILE A 42 10.15 -17.23 7.13
N VAL A 43 9.00 -17.50 6.51
CA VAL A 43 7.98 -16.49 6.24
C VAL A 43 6.81 -16.73 7.18
N VAL A 44 6.38 -15.66 7.84
CA VAL A 44 5.19 -15.61 8.69
C VAL A 44 4.32 -14.46 8.23
N GLY A 45 3.01 -14.57 8.36
CA GLY A 45 2.14 -13.48 7.94
C GLY A 45 0.71 -13.68 8.36
N ASN A 46 -0.11 -12.69 8.06
CA ASN A 46 -1.55 -12.74 8.29
C ASN A 46 -2.28 -11.81 7.32
N GLY A 47 -3.58 -12.00 7.22
CA GLY A 47 -4.44 -11.19 6.38
C GLY A 47 -5.90 -11.57 6.52
N PHE A 48 -6.72 -10.96 5.69
CA PHE A 48 -8.13 -11.28 5.56
C PHE A 48 -8.56 -11.17 4.10
N ASP A 49 -9.56 -11.94 3.73
CA ASP A 49 -10.30 -11.84 2.48
C ASP A 49 -11.79 -12.13 2.71
N ASP A 50 -12.52 -12.38 1.63
CA ASP A 50 -13.94 -12.74 1.63
C ASP A 50 -14.22 -14.09 2.30
N VAL A 51 -13.30 -15.05 2.18
CA VAL A 51 -13.39 -16.32 2.91
C VAL A 51 -13.20 -16.08 4.41
N GLY A 52 -12.18 -15.34 4.82
CA GLY A 52 -12.02 -14.93 6.22
C GLY A 52 -10.62 -14.50 6.63
N THR A 53 -10.39 -14.43 7.93
CA THR A 53 -9.07 -14.13 8.49
C THR A 53 -8.18 -15.36 8.43
N PHE A 54 -6.89 -15.16 8.15
CA PHE A 54 -5.92 -16.24 8.04
C PHE A 54 -4.55 -15.88 8.58
N ASN A 55 -3.81 -16.92 8.97
CA ASN A 55 -2.38 -16.85 9.28
C ASN A 55 -1.60 -17.58 8.18
N MET A 56 -0.37 -17.15 7.92
CA MET A 56 0.53 -17.74 6.93
C MET A 56 1.82 -18.18 7.59
N VAL A 57 2.30 -19.36 7.22
CA VAL A 57 3.65 -19.82 7.56
C VAL A 57 4.29 -20.48 6.34
N GLY A 58 5.61 -20.38 6.22
CA GLY A 58 6.30 -21.08 5.15
C GLY A 58 7.76 -20.71 5.03
N THR A 59 8.29 -20.89 3.83
CA THR A 59 9.71 -20.72 3.54
C THR A 59 9.91 -19.97 2.24
N TYR A 60 10.91 -19.11 2.24
CA TYR A 60 11.51 -18.55 1.04
C TYR A 60 12.89 -19.18 0.82
N LYS A 61 13.19 -19.62 -0.39
CA LYS A 61 14.52 -20.13 -0.78
C LYS A 61 14.75 -19.95 -2.28
N LEU A 62 15.86 -19.32 -2.67
CA LEU A 62 16.28 -19.17 -4.07
C LEU A 62 15.13 -18.69 -4.98
N ALA A 63 14.55 -17.52 -4.67
CA ALA A 63 13.38 -16.97 -5.36
C ALA A 63 12.07 -17.75 -5.23
N LYS A 64 12.04 -18.93 -4.61
CA LYS A 64 10.81 -19.72 -4.42
C LYS A 64 10.19 -19.42 -3.07
N LEU A 65 8.90 -19.12 -3.07
CA LEU A 65 8.08 -18.89 -1.89
C LEU A 65 7.06 -20.02 -1.78
N LYS A 66 7.11 -20.78 -0.69
CA LYS A 66 6.10 -21.77 -0.34
C LYS A 66 5.43 -21.35 0.94
N LEU A 67 4.12 -21.15 0.91
CA LEU A 67 3.32 -20.72 2.06
C LEU A 67 2.17 -21.69 2.30
N THR A 68 1.79 -21.83 3.57
CA THR A 68 0.53 -22.40 3.98
C THR A 68 -0.28 -21.28 4.62
N LYS A 69 -1.37 -20.90 3.96
CA LYS A 69 -2.38 -19.99 4.46
C LYS A 69 -3.45 -20.80 5.19
N GLN A 70 -3.55 -20.61 6.49
CA GLN A 70 -4.47 -21.31 7.38
C GLN A 70 -5.58 -20.35 7.81
N TYR A 71 -6.82 -20.63 7.37
CA TYR A 71 -7.97 -19.84 7.80
C TYR A 71 -8.33 -20.10 9.27
N VAL A 72 -8.78 -19.05 9.95
CA VAL A 72 -9.25 -19.07 11.33
C VAL A 72 -10.77 -19.36 11.33
N PRO A 73 -11.24 -20.49 11.89
CA PRO A 73 -12.67 -20.81 11.95
C PRO A 73 -13.48 -19.68 12.61
N GLY A 74 -14.69 -19.42 12.09
CA GLY A 74 -15.60 -18.41 12.65
C GLY A 74 -15.33 -16.98 12.20
N THR A 75 -14.52 -16.78 11.16
CA THR A 75 -14.28 -15.47 10.53
C THR A 75 -14.73 -15.50 9.07
N GLY A 76 -15.11 -14.35 8.50
CA GLY A 76 -15.55 -14.25 7.09
C GLY A 76 -16.81 -15.07 6.78
N ASP A 77 -16.89 -15.67 5.59
CA ASP A 77 -18.03 -16.49 5.16
C ASP A 77 -18.00 -17.89 5.81
N PRO A 78 -18.96 -18.24 6.68
CA PRO A 78 -19.02 -19.56 7.33
C PRO A 78 -19.25 -20.73 6.37
N ARG A 79 -19.75 -20.49 5.16
CA ARG A 79 -19.98 -21.54 4.14
C ARG A 79 -18.69 -21.99 3.49
N GLU A 80 -17.74 -21.07 3.35
CA GLU A 80 -16.45 -21.32 2.69
C GLU A 80 -15.32 -21.52 3.71
N ASN A 81 -15.32 -20.77 4.82
CA ASN A 81 -14.32 -20.88 5.86
C ASN A 81 -14.56 -22.06 6.80
N LEU A 82 -14.06 -23.22 6.38
CA LEU A 82 -14.04 -24.44 7.19
C LEU A 82 -12.79 -24.57 8.07
N GLY A 83 -12.02 -23.50 8.29
CA GLY A 83 -10.74 -23.57 8.98
C GLY A 83 -9.68 -24.39 8.23
N HIS A 84 -9.72 -24.34 6.90
CA HIS A 84 -8.86 -25.15 6.05
C HIS A 84 -7.56 -24.42 5.69
N ALA A 85 -6.61 -25.17 5.15
CA ALA A 85 -5.35 -24.66 4.65
C ALA A 85 -5.36 -24.54 3.12
N VAL A 86 -4.72 -23.49 2.62
CA VAL A 86 -4.39 -23.27 1.21
C VAL A 86 -2.86 -23.24 1.08
N GLU A 87 -2.31 -24.08 0.21
CA GLU A 87 -0.88 -24.05 -0.11
C GLU A 87 -0.62 -23.09 -1.28
N LEU A 88 0.32 -22.17 -1.10
CA LEU A 88 0.81 -21.28 -2.16
C LEU A 88 2.21 -21.72 -2.58
N ARG A 89 2.45 -21.82 -3.88
CA ARG A 89 3.73 -22.22 -4.48
C ARG A 89 4.10 -21.21 -5.55
N LEU A 90 4.93 -20.25 -5.19
CA LEU A 90 5.21 -19.06 -5.99
C LEU A 90 6.71 -18.93 -6.27
N THR A 91 7.02 -18.20 -7.34
CA THR A 91 8.38 -17.83 -7.74
C THR A 91 8.45 -16.33 -7.88
N CYS A 92 9.51 -15.73 -7.34
CA CYS A 92 9.80 -14.32 -7.49
C CYS A 92 10.19 -14.03 -8.94
N CYS A 93 9.52 -13.08 -9.58
CA CYS A 93 9.76 -12.71 -10.96
C CYS A 93 9.27 -11.28 -11.24
N ASP A 94 9.74 -10.70 -12.35
CA ASP A 94 9.05 -9.58 -12.98
C ASP A 94 7.71 -10.11 -13.54
N LEU A 95 6.60 -9.61 -12.99
CA LEU A 95 5.25 -10.09 -13.35
C LEU A 95 4.88 -9.78 -14.80
N PHE A 96 5.30 -8.62 -15.32
CA PHE A 96 5.00 -8.21 -16.70
C PHE A 96 5.81 -9.01 -17.71
N ALA A 97 7.05 -9.35 -17.36
CA ALA A 97 7.89 -10.22 -18.18
C ALA A 97 7.42 -11.69 -18.12
N ALA A 98 7.00 -12.17 -16.95
CA ALA A 98 6.55 -13.55 -16.78
C ALA A 98 5.19 -13.81 -17.42
N LEU A 99 4.28 -12.82 -17.41
CA LEU A 99 2.91 -12.95 -17.90
C LEU A 99 2.53 -11.77 -18.80
N PRO A 100 3.15 -11.64 -19.99
CA PRO A 100 2.91 -10.50 -20.88
C PRO A 100 1.46 -10.41 -21.37
N SER A 101 0.78 -11.55 -21.55
CA SER A 101 -0.64 -11.60 -21.93
C SER A 101 -1.59 -11.06 -20.86
N ARG A 102 -1.12 -10.91 -19.62
CA ARG A 102 -1.88 -10.42 -18.45
C ARG A 102 -1.53 -8.98 -18.08
N ALA A 103 -0.63 -8.32 -18.82
CA ALA A 103 -0.13 -6.97 -18.49
C ALA A 103 -1.25 -5.94 -18.31
N ALA A 104 -2.27 -5.95 -19.17
CA ALA A 104 -3.41 -5.04 -19.06
C ALA A 104 -4.26 -5.30 -17.80
N GLU A 105 -4.43 -6.56 -17.42
CA GLU A 105 -5.12 -6.97 -16.18
C GLU A 105 -4.29 -6.52 -14.96
N PHE A 106 -2.98 -6.70 -14.96
CA PHE A 106 -2.12 -6.19 -13.89
C PHE A 106 -2.24 -4.68 -13.70
N GLN A 107 -2.26 -3.92 -14.79
CA GLN A 107 -2.44 -2.47 -14.74
C GLN A 107 -3.80 -2.08 -14.17
N SER A 108 -4.89 -2.77 -14.57
CA SER A 108 -6.23 -2.48 -14.04
C SER A 108 -6.35 -2.80 -12.55
N TRP A 109 -5.56 -3.74 -12.05
CA TRP A 109 -5.45 -4.06 -10.62
C TRP A 109 -4.39 -3.24 -9.87
N GLY A 110 -3.75 -2.26 -10.52
CA GLY A 110 -2.80 -1.34 -9.88
C GLY A 110 -1.41 -1.93 -9.62
N CYS A 111 -1.03 -3.00 -10.33
CA CYS A 111 0.34 -3.51 -10.33
C CYS A 111 1.23 -2.62 -11.21
N PRO A 112 2.27 -1.97 -10.66
CA PRO A 112 3.13 -1.08 -11.43
C PRO A 112 4.00 -1.87 -12.43
N PRO A 113 4.23 -1.35 -13.65
CA PRO A 113 5.19 -1.93 -14.58
C PRO A 113 6.59 -2.06 -13.96
N GLY A 114 7.29 -3.16 -14.27
CA GLY A 114 8.63 -3.44 -13.73
C GLY A 114 8.65 -3.88 -12.25
N ASN A 115 7.48 -4.14 -11.65
CA ASN A 115 7.41 -4.63 -10.29
C ASN A 115 7.84 -6.09 -10.20
N VAL A 116 8.78 -6.35 -9.29
CA VAL A 116 9.18 -7.70 -8.93
C VAL A 116 8.18 -8.21 -7.88
N GLY A 117 7.39 -9.20 -8.28
CA GLY A 117 6.38 -9.84 -7.44
C GLY A 117 6.61 -11.34 -7.35
N PHE A 118 5.55 -12.05 -7.00
CA PHE A 118 5.50 -13.50 -6.98
C PHE A 118 4.40 -13.99 -7.89
N TYR A 119 4.71 -14.97 -8.73
CA TYR A 119 3.73 -15.69 -9.54
C TYR A 119 3.82 -17.18 -9.30
N GLY A 120 2.68 -17.85 -9.31
CA GLY A 120 2.61 -19.31 -9.28
C GLY A 120 1.20 -19.78 -9.03
N THR A 121 1.05 -20.76 -8.14
CA THR A 121 -0.22 -21.46 -7.94
C THR A 121 -0.65 -21.51 -6.48
N TRP A 122 -1.97 -21.50 -6.27
CA TRP A 122 -2.62 -21.85 -5.01
C TRP A 122 -3.27 -23.24 -5.13
N HIS A 123 -3.34 -23.96 -4.01
CA HIS A 123 -3.92 -25.30 -3.92
C HIS A 123 -4.71 -25.43 -2.62
N VAL A 124 -5.98 -25.79 -2.71
CA VAL A 124 -6.82 -26.17 -1.57
C VAL A 124 -7.28 -27.60 -1.72
N ARG A 125 -7.10 -28.40 -0.67
CA ARG A 125 -7.56 -29.79 -0.62
C ARG A 125 -8.21 -30.05 0.71
N THR A 126 -9.53 -30.01 0.73
CA THR A 126 -10.34 -30.41 1.89
C THR A 126 -11.08 -31.71 1.58
N ARG A 127 -11.78 -32.25 2.58
CA ARG A 127 -12.72 -33.36 2.35
C ARG A 127 -13.97 -32.93 1.57
N LYS A 128 -14.35 -31.66 1.64
CA LYS A 128 -15.59 -31.13 1.03
C LYS A 128 -15.39 -30.59 -0.38
N TYR A 129 -14.22 -30.02 -0.67
CA TYR A 129 -13.90 -29.47 -1.99
C TYR A 129 -12.40 -29.42 -2.23
N LYS A 130 -12.06 -29.24 -3.50
CA LYS A 130 -10.69 -29.09 -3.99
C LYS A 130 -10.68 -27.96 -4.99
N GLY A 131 -9.56 -27.26 -5.06
CA GLY A 131 -9.35 -26.19 -6.02
C GLY A 131 -7.86 -25.93 -6.20
N ASP A 132 -7.53 -25.50 -7.39
CA ASP A 132 -6.21 -25.02 -7.75
C ASP A 132 -6.36 -23.94 -8.81
N GLY A 133 -5.37 -23.07 -8.89
CA GLY A 133 -5.37 -21.98 -9.84
C GLY A 133 -4.10 -21.17 -9.76
N GLU A 134 -3.98 -20.25 -10.71
CA GLU A 134 -2.88 -19.31 -10.76
C GLU A 134 -3.11 -18.15 -9.79
N MET A 135 -2.02 -17.52 -9.35
CA MET A 135 -2.08 -16.27 -8.60
C MET A 135 -0.81 -15.45 -8.75
N CYS A 136 -0.96 -14.15 -8.52
CA CYS A 136 0.12 -13.19 -8.42
C CYS A 136 0.02 -12.41 -7.11
N LEU A 137 1.18 -12.14 -6.50
CA LEU A 137 1.32 -11.21 -5.39
C LEU A 137 2.35 -10.14 -5.75
N TRP A 138 2.10 -8.90 -5.38
CA TRP A 138 3.06 -7.82 -5.53
C TRP A 138 2.98 -6.85 -4.35
N LEU A 139 4.08 -6.14 -4.12
CA LEU A 139 4.03 -4.99 -3.23
C LEU A 139 3.31 -3.87 -3.98
N PRO A 140 2.24 -3.28 -3.39
CA PRO A 140 1.65 -2.10 -3.98
C PRO A 140 2.73 -1.02 -4.08
N PRO A 141 2.60 -0.06 -5.02
CA PRO A 141 3.51 1.07 -5.05
C PRO A 141 3.56 1.69 -3.66
N VAL A 142 4.75 1.77 -3.07
CA VAL A 142 4.93 2.55 -1.85
C VAL A 142 4.44 3.96 -2.19
N PRO A 143 3.50 4.55 -1.44
CA PRO A 143 3.14 5.94 -1.69
C PRO A 143 4.44 6.73 -1.60
N VAL A 144 4.87 7.29 -2.73
CA VAL A 144 6.03 8.16 -2.75
C VAL A 144 5.63 9.33 -1.86
N VAL A 145 6.36 9.51 -0.76
CA VAL A 145 6.36 10.76 -0.01
C VAL A 145 6.96 11.80 -0.96
N ILE A 146 6.13 12.39 -1.81
CA ILE A 146 6.50 13.62 -2.49
C ILE A 146 6.35 14.67 -1.40
N GLY A 147 7.47 15.02 -0.77
CA GLY A 147 7.53 16.22 0.05
C GLY A 147 7.23 17.41 -0.86
N TYR A 148 5.96 17.78 -0.97
CA TYR A 148 5.60 19.04 -1.59
C TYR A 148 5.99 20.14 -0.62
N VAL A 149 6.99 20.95 -1.00
CA VAL A 149 7.24 22.23 -0.34
C VAL A 149 6.06 23.13 -0.70
N ILE A 150 5.19 23.40 0.27
CA ILE A 150 4.19 24.46 0.13
C ILE A 150 4.94 25.78 0.29
N THR A 151 5.28 26.44 -0.81
CA THR A 151 5.74 27.83 -0.76
C THR A 151 4.54 28.70 -0.40
N GLN A 152 4.35 29.02 0.88
CA GLN A 152 3.39 30.04 1.27
C GLN A 152 3.96 31.42 0.91
N THR A 153 3.31 32.11 -0.03
CA THR A 153 3.60 33.52 -0.30
C THR A 153 3.12 34.34 0.89
N MET A 154 4.06 34.96 1.62
CA MET A 154 3.71 35.89 2.70
C MET A 154 3.20 37.20 2.07
N THR A 155 1.93 37.52 2.29
CA THR A 155 1.40 38.84 1.93
C THR A 155 1.57 39.76 3.13
N SER A 156 2.55 40.66 3.07
CA SER A 156 2.64 41.79 4.01
C SER A 156 1.71 42.90 3.56
N THR A 157 0.68 43.21 4.33
CA THR A 157 -0.22 44.35 4.05
C THR A 157 0.28 45.58 4.81
N THR A 158 0.72 46.61 4.09
CA THR A 158 1.03 47.92 4.68
C THR A 158 -0.23 48.77 4.63
N GLN A 159 -0.83 49.10 5.78
CA GLN A 159 -1.88 50.12 5.86
C GLN A 159 -1.28 51.44 6.34
N ALA A 160 -1.46 52.50 5.56
CA ALA A 160 -1.23 53.86 6.03
C ALA A 160 -2.46 54.31 6.81
N VAL A 161 -2.31 54.57 8.11
CA VAL A 161 -3.40 55.09 8.94
C VAL A 161 -3.15 56.58 9.14
N SER A 162 -4.07 57.39 8.64
CA SER A 162 -4.13 58.84 8.87
C SER A 162 -4.93 59.12 10.14
N TYR A 163 -4.36 59.90 11.06
CA TYR A 163 -5.04 60.37 12.26
C TYR A 163 -5.18 61.90 12.17
N ASP A 164 -6.35 62.39 12.56
CA ASP A 164 -6.61 63.80 12.89
C ASP A 164 -6.57 63.87 14.42
N SER A 165 -5.41 64.25 14.98
CA SER A 165 -5.15 64.17 16.42
C SER A 165 -5.67 65.38 17.18
N ASN A 166 -5.92 66.50 16.50
CA ASN A 166 -6.42 67.74 17.08
C ASN A 166 -7.93 67.96 16.85
N GLY A 167 -8.56 67.14 15.99
CA GLY A 167 -10.00 67.14 15.70
C GLY A 167 -10.46 68.26 14.77
N ASP A 168 -9.57 68.83 13.96
CA ASP A 168 -9.87 69.96 13.07
C ASP A 168 -10.45 69.56 11.71
N GLY A 169 -10.58 68.25 11.45
CA GLY A 169 -11.09 67.69 10.21
C GLY A 169 -10.05 67.61 9.09
N VAL A 170 -8.79 67.94 9.35
CA VAL A 170 -7.65 67.80 8.44
C VAL A 170 -6.72 66.71 8.96
N VAL A 171 -6.24 65.85 8.05
CA VAL A 171 -5.30 64.78 8.41
C VAL A 171 -3.93 65.37 8.75
N ASP A 172 -3.40 65.04 9.93
CA ASP A 172 -2.07 65.48 10.35
C ASP A 172 -0.97 64.90 9.44
N ALA A 173 0.03 65.72 9.10
CA ALA A 173 1.08 65.36 8.13
C ALA A 173 2.01 64.23 8.60
N SER A 174 1.96 63.82 9.87
CA SER A 174 2.75 62.71 10.42
C SER A 174 2.05 61.38 10.18
N GLN A 175 2.23 60.80 8.99
CA GLN A 175 1.85 59.42 8.72
C GLN A 175 2.75 58.48 9.51
N THR A 176 2.16 57.65 10.39
CA THR A 176 2.90 56.58 11.06
C THR A 176 2.60 55.28 10.32
N THR A 177 3.57 54.71 9.62
CA THR A 177 3.39 53.44 8.92
C THR A 177 3.48 52.30 9.94
N GLN A 178 2.41 51.53 10.14
CA GLN A 178 2.46 50.31 10.95
C GLN A 178 2.55 49.09 10.03
N THR A 179 3.61 48.30 10.21
CA THR A 179 3.80 47.03 9.50
C THR A 179 3.31 45.89 10.38
N PHE A 180 2.27 45.18 9.95
CA PHE A 180 1.82 43.95 10.61
C PHE A 180 2.41 42.75 9.88
N THR A 181 3.21 41.94 10.57
CA THR A 181 3.67 40.64 10.07
C THR A 181 2.73 39.56 10.60
N ILE A 182 1.95 38.94 9.72
CA ILE A 182 1.13 37.78 10.09
C ILE A 182 2.00 36.53 9.90
N THR A 183 2.37 35.86 11.00
CA THR A 183 3.05 34.56 10.97
C THR A 183 2.00 33.44 11.06
N PRO A 184 1.68 32.71 9.98
CA PRO A 184 0.90 31.49 10.11
C PRO A 184 1.76 30.44 10.82
N THR A 185 1.33 30.00 12.00
CA THR A 185 1.93 28.86 12.68
C THR A 185 1.13 27.63 12.32
N GLN A 186 1.65 26.79 11.42
CA GLN A 186 1.66 25.31 11.49
C GLN A 186 1.99 24.72 10.10
N ALA A 187 3.04 23.89 10.06
CA ALA A 187 3.20 22.89 9.00
C ALA A 187 2.25 21.73 9.32
N GLN A 188 1.16 21.61 8.56
CA GLN A 188 0.28 20.45 8.66
C GLN A 188 0.79 19.37 7.69
N TYR A 189 1.44 18.34 8.23
CA TYR A 189 1.78 17.14 7.47
C TYR A 189 0.54 16.25 7.39
N GLY A 190 -0.18 16.32 6.27
CA GLY A 190 -1.27 15.40 5.96
C GLY A 190 -0.75 14.13 5.28
N ILE A 191 -1.07 12.96 5.82
CA ILE A 191 -0.92 11.68 5.11
C ILE A 191 -2.19 11.50 4.28
N GLN A 192 -2.12 11.72 2.95
CA GLN A 192 -3.21 11.30 2.08
C GLN A 192 -2.99 9.82 1.71
N LEU A 193 -3.72 8.93 2.39
CA LEU A 193 -3.90 7.56 1.92
C LEU A 193 -4.74 7.64 0.64
N GLN A 194 -4.09 7.55 -0.53
CA GLN A 194 -4.81 7.33 -1.76
C GLN A 194 -5.39 5.92 -1.68
N ASN A 195 -6.71 5.83 -1.46
CA ASN A 195 -7.43 4.57 -1.51
C ASN A 195 -7.14 3.90 -2.87
N PRO A 196 -6.39 2.77 -2.91
CA PRO A 196 -6.04 2.12 -4.17
C PRO A 196 -7.26 1.47 -4.83
N PHE A 197 -8.38 1.38 -4.11
CA PHE A 197 -9.65 0.90 -4.60
C PHE A 197 -10.66 2.04 -4.50
N GLY A 198 -10.76 2.86 -5.55
CA GLY A 198 -11.84 3.86 -5.67
C GLY A 198 -13.21 3.28 -5.30
N PRO A 199 -14.21 4.12 -4.95
CA PRO A 199 -15.50 3.64 -4.44
C PRO A 199 -16.08 2.62 -5.43
N LYS A 200 -16.22 1.37 -4.97
CA LYS A 200 -16.92 0.33 -5.71
C LYS A 200 -18.40 0.73 -5.73
N PHE A 201 -18.90 1.14 -6.90
CA PHE A 201 -20.33 1.27 -7.11
C PHE A 201 -20.99 -0.11 -7.19
N ALA A 202 -22.23 -0.13 -6.71
CA ALA A 202 -23.13 -1.25 -6.43
C ALA A 202 -23.30 -2.30 -7.54
#